data_AF-A0AAU9JUX8-F1
#
_entry.id   AF-A0AAU9JUX8-F1
#
_cell.length_a   1.000
_cell.length_b   1.000
_cell.length_c   1.000
_cell.angle_alpha   90.00
_cell.angle_beta   90.00
_cell.angle_gamma   90.00
#
_symmetry.space_group_name_H-M   'P 1'
#
loop_
_entity.id
_entity.type
_entity.pdbx_description
1 polymer ?
#
loop_
_entity_poly.entity_id
_entity_poly.type
_entity_poly.pdbx_seq_one_letter_code
_entity_poly.pdbx_strand_id
1 'polypeptide(L)'
;MSPLSYALIKSSRRCIDQILNYIINLEDDYKLFHCIHQIRDDVPLLFNTKSLYLVPFLEFLFVRRADKDIIGFYEIREELPMTIFSPVSKIYTAAFTRENGTEKDSAKQNMILVQFWGSPLGYNYTAGSEESLQLLKKMNECETQGIFQTLFIQSLIREKWDYLWPAIITFSVIYWLNLITMVWYIFDPNIYILTNFIVLNGILALYELLQAITKPTDYISDIWNFIDLLRLILSILWAIFEVCDENVKGLAFSMVLFNFFRGLTYFRAFDFTRFYVRLILMALTDSFAFLVIFLYSTLAFGVLYASLDNSLSLGEVWAMTYELNMGNFDNEKISFFQYSCFTLASLINVVMMLNLLVSTLGDTFDRFQMIADELNSKEMLQLVIEFESIMFWKRSELAKLRSKGKLLYLQRCDIFQDTNVSDKWQGKIKEISFKIDGYKDEVLGIKKNMSEELKNIGEDLGRSLNEKLQKLEEKVESKIELLRQDWDSKINGVIKMLEEMNKNRNIT
;
A
#
# COMPACT_ATOMS: atom_id res chain seq x y z
N MET A 1 23.98 -19.47 10.42
CA MET A 1 22.73 -19.54 9.63
C MET A 1 21.61 -19.84 10.60
N SER A 2 20.66 -18.92 10.75
CA SER A 2 19.56 -19.11 11.71
C SER A 2 18.52 -20.07 11.13
N PRO A 3 17.69 -20.74 11.95
CA PRO A 3 16.54 -21.51 11.47
C PRO A 3 15.60 -20.67 10.59
N LEU A 4 15.51 -19.37 10.88
CA LEU A 4 14.73 -18.43 10.09
C LEU A 4 15.37 -18.17 8.73
N SER A 5 16.69 -17.98 8.65
CA SER A 5 17.41 -17.83 7.36
C SER A 5 17.08 -19.00 6.43
N TYR A 6 17.11 -20.23 6.96
CA TYR A 6 16.81 -21.43 6.18
C TYR A 6 15.35 -21.46 5.71
N ALA A 7 14.40 -21.11 6.59
CA ALA A 7 12.99 -21.04 6.25
C ALA A 7 12.70 -19.97 5.18
N LEU A 8 13.39 -18.82 5.25
CA LEU A 8 13.29 -17.73 4.28
C LEU A 8 13.83 -18.11 2.91
N ILE A 9 14.99 -18.76 2.85
CA ILE A 9 15.58 -19.24 1.58
C ILE A 9 14.68 -20.28 0.91
N LYS A 10 14.00 -21.11 1.71
CA LYS A 10 13.04 -22.11 1.22
C LYS A 10 11.63 -21.54 0.98
N SER A 11 11.41 -20.25 1.27
CA SER A 11 10.10 -19.59 1.20
C SER A 11 8.99 -20.36 1.92
N SER A 12 9.32 -21.06 3.02
CA SER A 12 8.36 -21.90 3.75
C SER A 12 7.54 -21.03 4.71
N ARG A 13 6.40 -20.52 4.22
CA ARG A 13 5.51 -19.61 4.97
C ARG A 13 5.13 -20.15 6.35
N ARG A 14 4.75 -21.43 6.45
CA ARG A 14 4.37 -22.08 7.72
C ARG A 14 5.50 -22.07 8.74
N CYS A 15 6.74 -22.32 8.31
CA CYS A 15 7.89 -22.31 9.22
C CYS A 15 8.19 -20.89 9.70
N ILE A 16 8.13 -19.90 8.80
CA ILE A 16 8.33 -18.49 9.14
C ILE A 16 7.28 -18.06 10.16
N ASP A 17 6.01 -18.33 9.90
CA ASP A 17 4.89 -17.98 10.78
C ASP A 17 5.06 -18.60 12.18
N GLN A 18 5.45 -19.88 12.26
CA GLN A 18 5.67 -20.57 13.54
C GLN A 18 6.88 -19.99 14.31
N ILE A 19 7.98 -19.65 13.60
CA ILE A 19 9.16 -19.04 14.22
C ILE A 19 8.83 -17.63 14.73
N LEU A 20 8.15 -16.81 13.93
CA LEU A 20 7.75 -15.47 14.34
C LEU A 20 6.78 -15.51 15.53
N ASN A 21 5.77 -16.38 15.47
CA ASN A 21 4.84 -16.57 16.57
C ASN A 21 5.55 -17.06 17.85
N TYR A 22 6.55 -17.95 17.73
CA TYR A 22 7.37 -18.35 18.87
C TYR A 22 8.13 -17.16 19.46
N ILE A 23 8.74 -16.32 18.62
CA ILE A 23 9.51 -15.15 19.09
C ILE A 23 8.60 -14.14 19.78
N ILE A 24 7.42 -13.86 19.22
CA ILE A 24 6.44 -12.92 19.81
C ILE A 24 5.98 -13.37 21.20
N ASN A 25 5.84 -14.69 21.41
CA ASN A 25 5.38 -15.26 22.67
C ASN A 25 6.50 -15.52 23.69
N LEU A 26 7.74 -15.05 23.45
CA LEU A 26 8.83 -15.16 24.42
C LEU A 26 8.67 -14.11 25.52
N GLU A 27 8.48 -14.55 26.76
CA GLU A 27 8.40 -13.68 27.95
C GLU A 27 9.79 -13.27 28.51
N ASP A 28 10.85 -14.02 28.16
CA ASP A 28 12.19 -13.82 28.70
C ASP A 28 13.01 -12.85 27.84
N ASP A 29 13.20 -11.62 28.35
CA ASP A 29 13.95 -10.54 27.69
C ASP A 29 15.36 -10.95 27.22
N TYR A 30 16.05 -11.80 27.98
CA TYR A 30 17.40 -12.22 27.64
C TYR A 30 17.40 -13.18 26.45
N LYS A 31 16.48 -14.17 26.46
CA LYS A 31 16.30 -15.08 25.33
C LYS A 31 15.83 -14.34 24.10
N LEU A 32 14.92 -13.37 24.28
CA LEU A 32 14.43 -12.53 23.21
C LEU A 32 15.56 -11.75 22.53
N PHE A 33 16.40 -11.07 23.31
CA PHE A 33 17.53 -10.31 22.78
C PHE A 33 18.49 -11.20 21.99
N HIS A 34 18.77 -12.41 22.49
CA HIS A 34 19.62 -13.38 21.82
C HIS A 34 18.99 -13.89 20.51
N CYS A 35 17.70 -14.21 20.50
CA CYS A 35 16.97 -14.60 19.30
C CYS A 35 16.99 -13.48 18.25
N ILE A 36 16.66 -12.25 18.64
CA ILE A 36 16.64 -11.09 17.74
C ILE A 36 18.03 -10.82 17.15
N HIS A 37 19.07 -10.93 17.97
CA HIS A 37 20.45 -10.77 17.51
C HIS A 37 20.80 -11.80 16.41
N GLN A 38 20.31 -13.03 16.52
CA GLN A 38 20.57 -14.09 15.53
C GLN A 38 19.80 -13.92 14.22
N ILE A 39 18.62 -13.31 14.24
CA ILE A 39 17.78 -13.10 13.05
C ILE A 39 17.99 -11.73 12.39
N ARG A 40 18.83 -10.87 12.99
CA ARG A 40 19.08 -9.49 12.57
C ARG A 40 19.38 -9.36 11.07
N ASP A 41 20.27 -10.19 10.56
CA ASP A 41 20.68 -10.14 9.15
C ASP A 41 19.60 -10.69 8.20
N ASP A 42 18.61 -11.42 8.75
CA ASP A 42 17.46 -11.95 8.01
C ASP A 42 16.28 -10.96 7.94
N VAL A 43 16.29 -9.87 8.73
CA VAL A 43 15.19 -8.90 8.79
C VAL A 43 14.83 -8.30 7.43
N PRO A 44 15.78 -7.85 6.58
CA PRO A 44 15.44 -7.38 5.23
C PRO A 44 14.71 -8.43 4.38
N LEU A 45 15.02 -9.71 4.58
CA LEU A 45 14.40 -10.81 3.84
C LEU A 45 12.98 -11.11 4.33
N LEU A 46 12.66 -10.81 5.60
CA LEU A 46 11.31 -10.95 6.14
C LEU A 46 10.29 -10.08 5.40
N PHE A 47 10.69 -8.90 4.92
CA PHE A 47 9.80 -8.02 4.15
C PHE A 47 9.42 -8.58 2.77
N ASN A 48 10.18 -9.53 2.22
CA ASN A 48 9.76 -10.25 1.01
C ASN A 48 8.66 -11.28 1.28
N THR A 49 8.35 -11.55 2.55
CA THR A 49 7.39 -12.59 2.94
C THR A 49 6.01 -12.00 3.17
N LYS A 50 4.98 -12.74 2.76
CA LYS A 50 3.57 -12.44 3.08
C LYS A 50 3.16 -13.06 4.42
N SER A 51 4.03 -13.02 5.42
CA SER A 51 3.73 -13.61 6.73
C SER A 51 2.65 -12.80 7.45
N LEU A 52 1.69 -13.48 8.07
CA LEU A 52 0.63 -12.85 8.88
C LEU A 52 1.19 -12.29 10.20
N TYR A 53 2.30 -12.85 10.69
CA TYR A 53 2.92 -12.48 11.95
C TYR A 53 3.98 -11.39 11.81
N LEU A 54 4.21 -10.86 10.61
CA LEU A 54 5.21 -9.83 10.38
C LEU A 54 4.86 -8.52 11.10
N VAL A 55 3.61 -8.06 11.01
CA VAL A 55 3.16 -6.83 11.68
C VAL A 55 3.24 -6.97 13.20
N PRO A 56 2.66 -8.01 13.83
CA PRO A 56 2.82 -8.25 15.27
C PRO A 56 4.28 -8.37 15.70
N PHE A 57 5.13 -9.00 14.88
CA PHE A 57 6.56 -9.09 15.16
C PHE A 57 7.25 -7.73 15.15
N LEU A 58 6.95 -6.85 14.19
CA LEU A 58 7.52 -5.50 14.13
C LEU A 58 7.05 -4.61 15.28
N GLU A 59 5.79 -4.73 15.70
CA GLU A 59 5.28 -4.07 16.90
C GLU A 59 6.00 -4.58 18.15
N PHE A 60 6.19 -5.89 18.23
CA PHE A 60 6.93 -6.53 19.31
C PHE A 60 8.43 -6.18 19.31
N LEU A 61 9.04 -5.89 18.15
CA LEU A 61 10.43 -5.39 18.10
C LEU A 61 10.58 -3.99 18.71
N PHE A 62 9.50 -3.29 19.00
CA PHE A 62 9.52 -1.98 19.63
C PHE A 62 8.90 -2.06 21.02
N VAL A 63 9.55 -2.82 21.92
CA VAL A 63 9.05 -3.04 23.27
C VAL A 63 9.15 -1.75 24.08
N ARG A 64 8.03 -1.40 24.72
CA ARG A 64 8.01 -0.44 25.83
C ARG A 64 8.76 -1.06 27.00
N ARG A 65 9.92 -0.53 27.37
CA ARG A 65 10.59 -0.99 28.59
C ARG A 65 9.85 -0.47 29.81
N ALA A 66 9.22 -1.39 30.53
CA ALA A 66 8.48 -1.14 31.76
C ALA A 66 9.38 -1.20 33.01
N ASP A 67 10.69 -0.97 32.88
CA ASP A 67 11.53 -0.79 34.05
C ASP A 67 10.99 0.41 34.85
N LYS A 68 10.75 0.20 36.14
CA LYS A 68 10.14 1.19 37.05
C LYS A 68 10.91 2.52 37.12
N ASP A 69 12.17 2.54 36.67
CA ASP A 69 13.04 3.70 36.64
C ASP A 69 12.93 4.52 35.33
N ILE A 70 12.19 4.04 34.33
CA ILE A 70 12.15 4.64 32.98
C ILE A 70 10.92 5.53 32.78
N ILE A 71 9.81 5.26 33.47
CA ILE A 71 8.63 6.15 33.46
C ILE A 71 8.84 7.21 34.54
N GLY A 72 9.02 8.45 34.12
CA GLY A 72 9.33 9.55 35.03
C GLY A 72 8.98 10.90 34.45
N PHE A 73 9.04 11.90 35.33
CA PHE A 73 8.92 13.31 34.98
C PHE A 73 10.30 13.83 34.61
N TYR A 74 10.47 14.23 33.35
CA TYR A 74 11.76 14.67 32.84
C TYR A 74 11.67 16.05 32.19
N GLU A 75 12.76 16.81 32.28
CA GLU A 75 12.97 18.01 31.46
C GLU A 75 13.67 17.60 30.17
N ILE A 76 12.96 17.78 29.06
CA ILE A 76 13.35 17.22 27.77
C ILE A 76 14.26 18.21 27.04
N ARG A 77 15.25 17.66 26.35
CA ARG A 77 16.23 18.48 25.63
C ARG A 77 15.62 19.22 24.43
N GLU A 78 14.73 18.56 23.69
CA GLU A 78 14.10 19.04 22.45
C GLU A 78 12.60 18.66 22.41
N GLU A 79 11.90 19.02 21.33
CA GLU A 79 10.48 18.71 21.15
C GLU A 79 10.25 17.19 20.99
N LEU A 80 9.15 16.70 21.58
CA LEU A 80 8.73 15.31 21.45
C LEU A 80 7.83 15.12 20.20
N PRO A 81 7.87 13.95 19.54
CA PRO A 81 8.62 12.74 19.90
C PRO A 81 10.09 12.80 19.51
N MET A 82 11.00 12.32 20.38
CA MET A 82 12.45 12.33 20.12
C MET A 82 12.95 10.92 19.83
N THR A 83 13.78 10.76 18.79
CA THR A 83 14.38 9.48 18.41
C THR A 83 15.91 9.60 18.36
N ILE A 84 16.63 8.63 18.92
CA ILE A 84 18.09 8.60 19.01
C ILE A 84 18.60 7.22 18.60
N PHE A 85 19.69 7.20 17.83
CA PHE A 85 20.48 5.99 17.61
C PHE A 85 21.60 5.86 18.62
N SER A 86 21.55 4.81 19.44
CA SER A 86 22.56 4.52 20.45
C SER A 86 23.41 3.32 20.05
N PRO A 87 24.73 3.29 20.34
CA PRO A 87 25.54 2.09 20.17
C PRO A 87 25.20 0.98 21.19
N VAL A 88 24.37 1.27 22.20
CA VAL A 88 23.99 0.35 23.25
C VAL A 88 22.48 0.11 23.21
N SER A 89 22.06 -1.13 23.42
CA SER A 89 20.64 -1.50 23.48
C SER A 89 19.94 -0.99 24.74
N LYS A 90 20.69 -0.58 25.78
CA LYS A 90 20.14 0.04 26.99
C LYS A 90 19.79 1.50 26.71
N ILE A 91 18.60 1.89 27.16
CA ILE A 91 18.12 3.26 27.06
C ILE A 91 18.83 4.07 28.15
N TYR A 92 19.57 5.10 27.73
CA TYR A 92 20.19 6.05 28.65
C TYR A 92 19.32 7.30 28.69
N THR A 93 18.59 7.50 29.78
CA THR A 93 17.69 8.65 29.96
C THR A 93 18.44 9.98 29.81
N ALA A 94 19.69 10.04 30.27
CA ALA A 94 20.57 11.21 30.10
C ALA A 94 20.74 11.67 28.64
N ALA A 95 20.56 10.79 27.65
CA ALA A 95 20.62 11.18 26.24
C ALA A 95 19.42 12.05 25.81
N PHE A 96 18.27 11.93 26.50
CA PHE A 96 17.01 12.59 26.17
C PHE A 96 16.72 13.81 27.06
N THR A 97 17.36 13.87 28.23
CA THR A 97 17.06 14.86 29.27
C THR A 97 18.16 15.89 29.41
N ARG A 98 17.82 17.13 29.74
CA ARG A 98 18.84 18.10 30.17
C ARG A 98 19.36 17.66 31.54
N GLU A 99 20.68 17.52 31.70
CA GLU A 99 21.25 17.30 33.03
C GLU A 99 20.93 18.52 33.88
N ASN A 100 20.13 18.31 34.93
CA ASN A 100 19.88 19.34 35.92
C ASN A 100 21.21 19.71 36.56
N GLY A 101 21.75 20.87 36.16
CA GLY A 101 22.66 21.62 37.00
C GLY A 101 22.02 21.73 38.38
N THR A 102 22.77 21.35 39.40
CA THR A 102 22.37 21.35 40.80
C THR A 102 21.78 22.71 41.20
N GLU A 103 20.46 22.86 41.21
CA GLU A 103 19.80 23.78 42.13
C GLU A 103 18.30 23.48 42.24
N LYS A 104 17.92 23.22 43.49
CA LYS A 104 16.56 22.94 43.92
C LYS A 104 15.74 24.24 43.85
N ASP A 105 14.45 24.08 43.55
CA ASP A 105 13.35 25.01 43.87
C ASP A 105 12.74 25.87 42.75
N SER A 106 13.12 25.73 41.47
CA SER A 106 12.39 26.40 40.36
C SER A 106 11.90 25.50 39.22
N ALA A 107 12.36 24.24 39.11
CA ALA A 107 12.16 23.42 37.90
C ALA A 107 10.85 22.59 37.83
N LYS A 108 9.89 22.77 38.76
CA LYS A 108 8.67 21.94 38.78
C LYS A 108 7.62 22.27 37.71
N GLN A 109 7.77 23.36 36.93
CA GLN A 109 6.71 23.82 36.03
C GLN A 109 6.74 23.24 34.60
N ASN A 110 7.81 22.59 34.16
CA ASN A 110 7.93 22.08 32.77
C ASN A 110 8.24 20.58 32.66
N MET A 111 8.08 19.81 33.74
CA MET A 111 8.32 18.36 33.67
C MET A 111 7.14 17.64 33.01
N ILE A 112 7.41 16.92 31.94
CA ILE A 112 6.42 16.14 31.21
C ILE A 112 6.63 14.66 31.55
N LEU A 113 5.53 13.92 31.74
CA LEU A 113 5.59 12.48 31.92
C LEU A 113 5.89 11.83 30.57
N VAL A 114 7.00 11.10 30.49
CA VAL A 114 7.45 10.48 29.24
C VAL A 114 7.60 8.98 29.37
N GLN A 115 7.53 8.32 28.21
CA GLN A 115 7.77 6.89 28.04
C GLN A 115 8.90 6.68 27.04
N PHE A 116 9.67 5.62 27.26
CA PHE A 116 10.77 5.27 26.37
C PHE A 116 10.55 3.92 25.72
N TRP A 117 10.93 3.87 24.45
CA TRP A 117 10.86 2.72 23.57
C TRP A 117 12.27 2.41 23.10
N GLY A 118 12.59 1.13 22.97
CA GLY A 118 13.90 0.70 22.51
C GLY A 118 13.78 -0.54 21.64
N SER A 119 14.39 -0.50 20.46
CA SER A 119 14.52 -1.69 19.64
C SER A 119 15.73 -2.51 20.08
N PRO A 120 15.57 -3.82 20.33
CA PRO A 120 16.68 -4.75 20.51
C PRO A 120 17.40 -5.06 19.20
N LEU A 121 16.87 -4.61 18.05
CA LEU A 121 17.48 -4.81 16.75
C LEU A 121 18.61 -3.78 16.54
N GLY A 122 19.85 -4.26 16.63
CA GLY A 122 21.01 -3.46 16.23
C GLY A 122 21.18 -3.54 14.72
N TYR A 123 21.05 -2.44 13.98
CA TYR A 123 21.23 -2.43 12.53
C TYR A 123 22.11 -1.25 12.11
N ASN A 124 22.63 -1.29 10.89
CA ASN A 124 23.33 -0.16 10.32
C ASN A 124 22.32 0.83 9.73
N TYR A 125 21.82 1.72 10.59
CA TYR A 125 20.87 2.76 10.18
C TYR A 125 21.56 3.99 9.59
N THR A 126 22.86 3.93 9.27
CA THR A 126 23.56 5.13 8.78
C THR A 126 23.06 5.51 7.39
N ALA A 127 22.66 6.78 7.21
CA ALA A 127 22.19 7.31 5.93
C ALA A 127 23.29 7.19 4.85
N GLY A 128 22.90 6.62 3.71
CA GLY A 128 23.74 6.39 2.55
C GLY A 128 24.42 5.02 2.57
N SER A 129 24.21 4.21 3.61
CA SER A 129 24.75 2.85 3.66
C SER A 129 23.92 1.90 2.77
N GLU A 130 24.61 0.95 2.13
CA GLU A 130 23.96 -0.02 1.25
C GLU A 130 22.95 -0.92 2.00
N GLU A 131 23.25 -1.28 3.24
CA GLU A 131 22.36 -2.09 4.10
C GLU A 131 21.08 -1.33 4.48
N SER A 132 21.21 -0.07 4.89
CA SER A 132 20.07 0.82 5.13
C SER A 132 19.21 0.94 3.87
N LEU A 133 19.83 1.24 2.72
CA LEU A 133 19.10 1.39 1.46
C LEU A 133 18.39 0.09 1.05
N GLN A 134 19.02 -1.07 1.22
CA GLN A 134 18.41 -2.36 0.94
C GLN A 134 17.23 -2.64 1.87
N LEU A 135 17.37 -2.35 3.16
CA LEU A 135 16.28 -2.47 4.13
C LEU A 135 15.09 -1.58 3.72
N LEU A 136 15.34 -0.31 3.41
CA LEU A 136 14.31 0.65 3.00
C LEU A 136 13.62 0.22 1.69
N LYS A 137 14.38 -0.23 0.69
CA LYS A 137 13.81 -0.78 -0.56
C LYS A 137 12.92 -1.99 -0.29
N LYS A 138 13.38 -2.91 0.55
CA LYS A 138 12.62 -4.11 0.93
C LYS A 138 11.34 -3.77 1.69
N MET A 139 11.38 -2.75 2.55
CA MET A 139 10.18 -2.20 3.19
C MET A 139 9.20 -1.60 2.17
N ASN A 140 9.69 -0.85 1.18
CA ASN A 140 8.84 -0.23 0.15
C ASN A 140 8.19 -1.27 -0.79
N GLU A 141 8.89 -2.35 -1.09
CA GLU A 141 8.41 -3.49 -1.89
C GLU A 141 7.42 -4.38 -1.13
N CYS A 142 7.31 -4.25 0.19
CA CYS A 142 6.45 -5.10 0.99
C CYS A 142 4.97 -4.79 0.74
N GLU A 143 4.21 -5.81 0.33
CA GLU A 143 2.76 -5.71 0.07
C GLU A 143 1.89 -5.95 1.30
N THR A 144 2.49 -6.36 2.42
CA THR A 144 1.74 -6.67 3.65
C THR A 144 1.16 -5.37 4.23
N GLN A 145 -0.16 -5.29 4.25
CA GLN A 145 -0.89 -4.12 4.75
C GLN A 145 -0.56 -3.83 6.21
N GLY A 146 -0.49 -2.56 6.58
CA GLY A 146 -0.30 -2.14 7.97
C GLY A 146 1.14 -2.11 8.48
N ILE A 147 2.14 -2.55 7.70
CA ILE A 147 3.57 -2.44 8.11
C ILE A 147 3.95 -1.00 8.41
N PHE A 148 3.52 -0.07 7.56
CA PHE A 148 3.77 1.36 7.70
C PHE A 148 3.04 2.01 8.88
N GLN A 149 2.12 1.28 9.52
CA GLN A 149 1.41 1.75 10.70
C GLN A 149 2.14 1.36 12.00
N THR A 150 3.14 0.46 11.92
CA THR A 150 3.90 0.05 13.10
C THR A 150 4.81 1.18 13.58
N LEU A 151 4.85 1.38 14.90
CA LEU A 151 5.64 2.46 15.52
C LEU A 151 7.14 2.36 15.18
N PHE A 152 7.67 1.14 15.07
CA PHE A 152 9.05 0.90 14.66
C PHE A 152 9.36 1.52 13.29
N ILE A 153 8.56 1.18 12.28
CA ILE A 153 8.75 1.63 10.90
C ILE A 153 8.54 3.14 10.79
N GLN A 154 7.49 3.67 11.42
CA GLN A 154 7.23 5.11 11.43
C GLN A 154 8.38 5.91 12.06
N SER A 155 8.92 5.42 13.19
CA SER A 155 10.04 6.06 13.87
C SER A 155 11.32 6.03 13.03
N LEU A 156 11.58 4.88 12.37
CA LEU A 156 12.74 4.71 11.50
C LEU A 156 12.66 5.66 10.29
N ILE A 157 11.51 5.72 9.61
CA ILE A 157 11.34 6.59 8.43
C ILE A 157 11.41 8.06 8.84
N ARG A 158 10.81 8.43 9.98
CA ARG A 158 10.80 9.82 10.46
C ARG A 158 12.19 10.32 10.81
N GLU A 159 12.99 9.55 11.53
CA GLU A 159 14.37 9.94 11.84
C GLU A 159 15.18 10.20 10.56
N LYS A 160 15.06 9.30 9.57
CA LYS A 160 15.74 9.43 8.28
C LYS A 160 15.26 10.64 7.49
N TRP A 161 13.96 10.88 7.54
CA TRP A 161 13.32 12.03 6.94
C TRP A 161 13.86 13.32 7.54
N ASP A 162 13.89 13.46 8.87
CA ASP A 162 14.37 14.66 9.56
C ASP A 162 15.85 14.94 9.23
N TYR A 163 16.67 13.89 9.11
CA TYR A 163 18.06 14.02 8.65
C TYR A 163 18.19 14.52 7.21
N LEU A 164 17.31 14.06 6.30
CA LEU A 164 17.36 14.40 4.87
C LEU A 164 16.53 15.63 4.50
N TRP A 165 15.66 16.08 5.38
CA TRP A 165 14.70 17.17 5.15
C TRP A 165 15.34 18.46 4.63
N PRO A 166 16.50 18.94 5.15
CA PRO A 166 17.13 20.15 4.63
C PRO A 166 17.54 20.01 3.16
N ALA A 167 18.00 18.83 2.75
CA ALA A 167 18.39 18.56 1.37
C ALA A 167 17.16 18.52 0.44
N ILE A 168 16.09 17.86 0.89
CA ILE A 168 14.81 17.77 0.16
C ILE A 168 14.25 19.18 -0.07
N ILE A 169 14.18 20.01 0.97
CA ILE A 169 13.69 21.39 0.85
C ILE A 169 14.57 22.24 -0.04
N THR A 170 15.89 22.14 0.09
CA THR A 170 16.81 22.90 -0.76
C THR A 170 16.55 22.60 -2.24
N PHE A 171 16.35 21.32 -2.57
CA PHE A 171 16.03 20.90 -3.93
C PHE A 171 14.66 21.43 -4.41
N SER A 172 13.63 21.34 -3.57
CA SER A 172 12.30 21.91 -3.88
C SER A 172 12.36 23.43 -4.11
N VAL A 173 13.15 24.15 -3.32
CA VAL A 173 13.33 25.61 -3.47
C VAL A 173 14.05 25.94 -4.77
N ILE A 174 15.12 25.21 -5.12
CA ILE A 174 15.81 25.38 -6.42
C ILE A 174 14.83 25.17 -7.58
N TYR A 175 13.95 24.18 -7.48
CA TYR A 175 12.94 23.92 -8.49
C TYR A 175 11.92 25.06 -8.60
N TRP A 176 11.41 25.59 -7.49
CA TRP A 176 10.48 26.73 -7.52
C TRP A 176 11.13 28.01 -8.01
N LEU A 177 12.40 28.25 -7.70
CA LEU A 177 13.17 29.34 -8.30
C LEU A 177 13.23 29.19 -9.81
N ASN A 178 13.43 27.97 -10.32
CA ASN A 178 13.37 27.69 -11.76
C ASN A 178 12.00 28.08 -12.35
N LEU A 179 10.91 27.65 -11.73
CA LEU A 179 9.55 28.03 -12.16
C LEU A 179 9.33 29.55 -12.17
N ILE A 180 9.79 30.25 -11.14
CA ILE A 180 9.67 31.71 -11.06
C ILE A 180 10.47 32.38 -12.19
N THR A 181 11.71 31.93 -12.45
CA THR A 181 12.52 32.47 -13.55
C THR A 181 11.89 32.21 -14.92
N MET A 182 11.29 31.03 -15.12
CA MET A 182 10.55 30.68 -16.34
C MET A 182 9.36 31.62 -16.53
N VAL A 183 8.51 31.78 -15.50
CA VAL A 183 7.35 32.67 -15.57
C VAL A 183 7.78 34.12 -15.82
N TRP A 184 8.81 34.59 -15.12
CA TRP A 184 9.32 35.95 -15.29
C TRP A 184 9.81 36.18 -16.73
N TYR A 185 10.56 35.24 -17.29
CA TYR A 185 11.03 35.36 -18.68
C TYR A 185 9.87 35.47 -19.69
N ILE A 186 8.79 34.71 -19.50
CA ILE A 186 7.62 34.76 -20.40
C ILE A 186 6.97 36.15 -20.42
N PHE A 187 6.97 36.86 -19.28
CA PHE A 187 6.39 38.20 -19.18
C PHE A 187 7.36 39.32 -19.55
N ASP A 188 8.65 39.16 -19.26
CA ASP A 188 9.70 40.15 -19.53
C ASP A 188 10.95 39.43 -20.09
N PRO A 189 11.04 39.25 -21.42
CA PRO A 189 12.12 38.52 -22.04
C PRO A 189 13.44 39.28 -21.89
N ASN A 190 14.31 38.78 -21.02
CA ASN A 190 15.61 39.36 -20.73
C ASN A 190 16.69 38.26 -20.72
N ILE A 191 17.80 38.51 -21.40
CA ILE A 191 18.93 37.57 -21.51
C ILE A 191 19.49 37.15 -20.15
N TYR A 192 19.48 38.04 -19.16
CA TYR A 192 19.93 37.71 -17.80
C TYR A 192 18.99 36.70 -17.12
N ILE A 193 17.68 36.82 -17.34
CA ILE A 193 16.68 35.88 -16.79
C ILE A 193 16.79 34.53 -17.51
N LEU A 194 16.94 34.53 -18.84
CA LEU A 194 17.16 33.30 -19.61
C LEU A 194 18.42 32.56 -19.15
N THR A 195 19.51 33.30 -18.91
CA THR A 195 20.76 32.73 -18.40
C THR A 195 20.56 32.08 -17.03
N ASN A 196 19.82 32.74 -16.12
CA ASN A 196 19.48 32.15 -14.81
C ASN A 196 18.64 30.88 -14.96
N PHE A 197 17.64 30.88 -15.84
CA PHE A 197 16.82 29.71 -16.14
C PHE A 197 17.66 28.54 -16.66
N ILE A 198 18.61 28.79 -17.57
CA ILE A 198 19.53 27.76 -18.10
C ILE A 198 20.43 27.21 -16.99
N VAL A 199 20.99 28.07 -16.14
CA VAL A 199 21.84 27.63 -15.02
C VAL A 199 21.07 26.75 -14.05
N LEU A 200 19.85 27.15 -13.65
CA LEU A 200 18.99 26.35 -12.77
C LEU A 200 18.61 25.01 -13.40
N ASN A 201 18.25 24.99 -14.68
CA ASN A 201 18.01 23.74 -15.41
C ASN A 201 19.27 22.87 -15.49
N GLY A 202 20.46 23.46 -15.62
CA GLY A 202 21.73 22.73 -15.58
C GLY A 202 21.99 22.04 -14.24
N ILE A 203 21.68 22.69 -13.13
CA ILE A 203 21.78 22.10 -11.78
C ILE A 203 20.80 20.92 -11.64
N LEU A 204 19.55 21.11 -12.07
CA LEU A 204 18.54 20.03 -12.06
C LEU A 204 18.95 18.87 -12.99
N ALA A 205 19.52 19.17 -14.15
CA ALA A 205 20.02 18.17 -15.08
C ALA A 205 21.17 17.35 -14.52
N LEU A 206 22.09 17.99 -13.78
CA LEU A 206 23.17 17.29 -13.10
C LEU A 206 22.61 16.33 -12.04
N TYR A 207 21.59 16.75 -11.29
CA TYR A 207 20.91 15.90 -10.32
C TYR A 207 20.29 14.66 -10.99
N GLU A 208 19.51 14.84 -12.06
CA GLU A 208 18.90 13.72 -12.80
C GLU A 208 19.96 12.77 -13.38
N LEU A 209 21.07 13.32 -13.89
CA LEU A 209 22.18 12.52 -14.40
C LEU A 209 22.81 11.66 -13.29
N LEU A 210 23.04 12.24 -12.10
CA LEU A 210 23.56 11.49 -10.95
C LEU A 210 22.60 10.38 -10.51
N GLN A 211 21.29 10.64 -10.53
CA GLN A 211 20.26 9.66 -10.21
C GLN A 211 20.24 8.51 -11.23
N ALA A 212 20.27 8.83 -12.52
CA ALA A 212 20.29 7.84 -13.61
C ALA A 212 21.54 6.95 -13.59
N ILE A 213 22.72 7.51 -13.28
CA ILE A 213 23.97 6.75 -13.15
C ILE A 213 23.92 5.81 -11.94
N THR A 214 23.36 6.26 -10.82
CA THR A 214 23.41 5.50 -9.56
C THR A 214 22.40 4.34 -9.52
N LYS A 215 21.27 4.45 -10.24
CA LYS A 215 20.19 3.46 -10.23
C LYS A 215 19.57 3.27 -11.63
N PRO A 216 20.29 2.75 -12.63
CA PRO A 216 19.76 2.67 -14.00
C PRO A 216 18.52 1.78 -14.12
N THR A 217 18.46 0.67 -13.38
CA THR A 217 17.33 -0.28 -13.42
C THR A 217 16.06 0.33 -12.83
N ASP A 218 16.17 0.87 -11.62
CA ASP A 218 15.05 1.47 -10.90
C ASP A 218 14.60 2.76 -11.61
N TYR A 219 15.53 3.47 -12.25
CA TYR A 219 15.26 4.71 -12.97
C TYR A 219 14.30 4.50 -14.14
N ILE A 220 14.51 3.46 -14.95
CA ILE A 220 13.71 3.17 -16.15
C ILE A 220 12.30 2.68 -15.79
N SER A 221 12.12 2.08 -14.61
CA SER A 221 10.81 1.56 -14.18
C SER A 221 9.87 2.63 -13.59
N ASP A 222 10.38 3.80 -13.21
CA ASP A 222 9.57 4.84 -12.61
C ASP A 222 9.09 5.87 -13.65
N ILE A 223 7.77 6.02 -13.76
CA ILE A 223 7.12 6.97 -14.68
C ILE A 223 7.51 8.43 -14.36
N TRP A 224 7.82 8.75 -13.11
CA TRP A 224 8.18 10.11 -12.71
C TRP A 224 9.52 10.54 -13.30
N ASN A 225 10.49 9.63 -13.37
CA ASN A 225 11.79 9.91 -13.99
C ASN A 225 11.66 10.17 -15.50
N PHE A 226 10.71 9.51 -16.16
CA PHE A 226 10.41 9.80 -17.56
C PHE A 226 9.84 11.21 -17.75
N ILE A 227 8.95 11.64 -16.84
CA ILE A 227 8.39 13.01 -16.84
C ILE A 227 9.49 14.06 -16.58
N ASP A 228 10.42 13.79 -15.65
CA ASP A 228 11.56 14.68 -15.38
C ASP A 228 12.50 14.83 -16.58
N LEU A 229 12.80 13.71 -17.26
CA LEU A 229 13.62 13.71 -18.46
C LEU A 229 12.94 14.46 -19.60
N LEU A 230 11.64 14.22 -19.81
CA LEU A 230 10.85 14.91 -20.83
C LEU A 230 10.81 16.42 -20.57
N ARG A 231 10.53 16.84 -19.32
CA ARG A 231 10.56 18.24 -18.90
C ARG A 231 11.92 18.88 -19.19
N LEU A 232 13.00 18.20 -18.84
CA LEU A 232 14.36 18.69 -19.03
C LEU A 232 14.69 18.87 -20.52
N ILE A 233 14.34 17.89 -21.37
CA ILE A 233 14.52 17.99 -22.82
C ILE A 233 13.73 19.16 -23.40
N LEU A 234 12.46 19.31 -23.02
CA LEU A 234 11.61 20.42 -23.47
C LEU A 234 12.17 21.78 -23.04
N SER A 235 12.70 21.88 -21.82
CA SER A 235 13.26 23.13 -21.27
C SER A 235 14.55 23.53 -22.00
N ILE A 236 15.42 22.56 -22.32
CA ILE A 236 16.65 22.80 -23.09
C ILE A 236 16.32 23.18 -24.52
N LEU A 237 15.45 22.43 -25.19
CA LEU A 237 15.06 22.73 -26.57
C LEU A 237 14.47 24.13 -26.66
N TRP A 238 13.53 24.46 -25.77
CA TRP A 238 12.91 25.77 -25.74
C TRP A 238 13.95 26.90 -25.56
N ALA A 239 14.89 26.74 -24.64
CA ALA A 239 15.96 27.72 -24.44
C ALA A 239 16.86 27.89 -25.68
N ILE A 240 17.13 26.82 -26.44
CA ILE A 240 17.91 26.90 -27.68
C ILE A 240 17.13 27.67 -28.76
N PHE A 241 15.86 27.34 -28.97
CA PHE A 241 15.00 28.03 -29.95
C PHE A 241 14.87 29.52 -29.63
N GLU A 242 14.75 29.86 -28.35
CA GLU A 242 14.67 31.23 -27.89
C GLU A 242 15.98 32.02 -28.19
N VAL A 243 17.15 31.40 -28.01
CA VAL A 243 18.45 32.01 -28.38
C VAL A 243 18.60 32.18 -29.90
N CYS A 244 17.98 31.30 -30.69
CA CYS A 244 17.95 31.38 -32.15
C CYS A 244 16.89 32.36 -32.69
N ASP A 245 16.13 33.03 -31.81
CA ASP A 245 15.03 33.95 -32.16
C ASP A 245 13.88 33.25 -32.94
N GLU A 246 13.70 31.94 -32.72
CA GLU A 246 12.63 31.15 -33.30
C GLU A 246 11.53 30.87 -32.26
N ASN A 247 10.42 31.61 -32.33
CA ASN A 247 9.33 31.46 -31.37
C ASN A 247 8.36 30.32 -31.75
N VAL A 248 8.64 29.12 -31.21
CA VAL A 248 7.77 27.95 -31.34
C VAL A 248 6.78 27.89 -30.17
N LYS A 249 5.63 28.55 -30.32
CA LYS A 249 4.57 28.66 -29.27
C LYS A 249 4.17 27.31 -28.67
N GLY A 250 4.07 26.25 -29.48
CA GLY A 250 3.69 24.91 -29.00
C GLY A 250 4.74 24.28 -28.08
N LEU A 251 6.03 24.57 -28.32
CA LEU A 251 7.12 24.11 -27.46
C LEU A 251 7.11 24.87 -26.13
N ALA A 252 6.90 26.19 -26.17
CA ALA A 252 6.76 27.02 -24.97
C ALA A 252 5.60 26.54 -24.08
N PHE A 253 4.42 26.30 -24.68
CA PHE A 253 3.26 25.74 -23.97
C PHE A 253 3.59 24.39 -23.30
N SER A 254 4.21 23.48 -24.03
CA SER A 254 4.56 22.15 -23.51
C SER A 254 5.57 22.25 -22.36
N MET A 255 6.61 23.07 -22.53
CA MET A 255 7.62 23.34 -21.50
C MET A 255 6.96 23.86 -20.22
N VAL A 256 6.08 24.86 -20.32
CA VAL A 256 5.35 25.43 -19.18
C VAL A 256 4.48 24.37 -18.51
N LEU A 257 3.69 23.62 -19.30
CA LEU A 257 2.79 22.58 -18.80
C LEU A 257 3.53 21.52 -17.96
N PHE A 258 4.62 20.95 -18.50
CA PHE A 258 5.39 19.91 -17.80
C PHE A 258 6.14 20.47 -16.58
N ASN A 259 6.65 21.70 -16.64
CA ASN A 259 7.29 22.35 -15.50
C ASN A 259 6.30 22.59 -14.34
N PHE A 260 5.09 23.09 -14.63
CA PHE A 260 4.05 23.26 -13.61
C PHE A 260 3.52 21.93 -13.06
N PHE A 261 3.27 20.95 -13.94
CA PHE A 261 2.81 19.63 -13.52
C PHE A 261 3.80 18.99 -12.53
N ARG A 262 5.09 19.06 -12.83
CA ARG A 262 6.13 18.57 -11.93
C ARG A 262 6.28 19.46 -10.69
N GLY A 263 6.05 20.77 -10.79
CA GLY A 263 6.01 21.69 -9.66
C GLY A 263 5.03 21.28 -8.55
N LEU A 264 3.88 20.70 -8.92
CA LEU A 264 2.92 20.15 -7.96
C LEU A 264 3.53 19.04 -7.10
N THR A 265 4.42 18.22 -7.65
CA THR A 265 5.03 17.11 -6.91
C THR A 265 6.04 17.58 -5.86
N TYR A 266 6.69 18.73 -6.04
CA TYR A 266 7.65 19.26 -5.07
C TYR A 266 7.00 19.79 -3.79
N PHE A 267 5.68 20.04 -3.80
CA PHE A 267 4.91 20.27 -2.57
C PHE A 267 4.85 19.02 -1.67
N ARG A 268 5.26 17.82 -2.13
CA ARG A 268 5.39 16.63 -1.27
C ARG A 268 6.42 16.80 -0.15
N ALA A 269 7.32 17.78 -0.27
CA ALA A 269 8.34 18.08 0.74
C ALA A 269 7.74 18.61 2.07
N PHE A 270 6.60 19.28 2.05
CA PHE A 270 5.97 19.82 3.27
C PHE A 270 4.86 18.90 3.77
N ASP A 271 4.78 18.69 5.08
CA ASP A 271 3.86 17.74 5.68
C ASP A 271 2.38 18.08 5.42
N PHE A 272 2.03 19.37 5.50
CA PHE A 272 0.66 19.83 5.24
C PHE A 272 0.24 19.62 3.77
N THR A 273 1.11 19.96 2.81
CA THR A 273 0.77 19.89 1.38
C THR A 273 0.92 18.48 0.81
N ARG A 274 1.79 17.64 1.36
CA ARG A 274 1.94 16.24 0.94
C ARG A 274 0.62 15.47 0.99
N PHE A 275 -0.16 15.69 2.06
CA PHE A 275 -1.51 15.13 2.19
C PHE A 275 -2.39 15.48 0.99
N TYR A 276 -2.47 16.76 0.63
CA TYR A 276 -3.30 17.22 -0.49
C TYR A 276 -2.78 16.75 -1.85
N VAL A 277 -1.46 16.75 -2.08
CA VAL A 277 -0.89 16.28 -3.35
C VAL A 277 -1.25 14.80 -3.58
N ARG A 278 -1.16 13.96 -2.54
CA ARG A 278 -1.54 12.55 -2.65
C ARG A 278 -3.03 12.36 -2.86
N LEU A 279 -3.87 13.13 -2.16
CA LEU A 279 -5.31 13.13 -2.36
C LEU A 279 -5.66 13.49 -3.81
N ILE A 280 -5.04 14.51 -4.39
CA ILE A 280 -5.24 14.93 -5.78
C ILE A 280 -4.85 13.81 -6.75
N LEU A 281 -3.66 13.21 -6.59
CA LEU A 281 -3.20 12.14 -7.48
C LEU A 281 -4.09 10.89 -7.41
N MET A 282 -4.56 10.54 -6.20
CA MET A 282 -5.49 9.43 -5.98
C MET A 282 -6.84 9.73 -6.62
N ALA A 283 -7.42 10.90 -6.37
CA ALA A 283 -8.65 11.37 -6.99
C ALA A 283 -8.59 11.39 -8.53
N LEU A 284 -7.48 11.84 -9.12
CA LEU A 284 -7.29 11.82 -10.57
C LEU A 284 -7.24 10.40 -11.14
N THR A 285 -6.59 9.47 -10.42
CA THR A 285 -6.50 8.07 -10.83
C THR A 285 -7.86 7.37 -10.74
N ASP A 286 -8.59 7.60 -9.65
CA ASP A 286 -9.92 7.01 -9.42
C ASP A 286 -10.97 7.58 -10.37
N SER A 287 -10.88 8.87 -10.71
CA SER A 287 -11.77 9.51 -11.67
C SER A 287 -11.44 9.22 -13.14
N PHE A 288 -10.35 8.51 -13.45
CA PHE A 288 -9.93 8.29 -14.83
C PHE A 288 -10.98 7.53 -15.66
N ALA A 289 -11.59 6.47 -15.11
CA ALA A 289 -12.65 5.73 -15.80
C ALA A 289 -13.87 6.61 -16.11
N PHE A 290 -14.21 7.50 -15.18
CA PHE A 290 -15.25 8.51 -15.37
C PHE A 290 -14.87 9.51 -16.46
N LEU A 291 -13.63 10.03 -16.45
CA LEU A 291 -13.13 10.96 -17.46
C LEU A 291 -13.22 10.36 -18.86
N VAL A 292 -12.92 9.07 -19.04
CA VAL A 292 -13.06 8.39 -20.34
C VAL A 292 -14.52 8.41 -20.83
N ILE A 293 -15.48 8.09 -19.96
CA ILE A 293 -16.91 8.13 -20.29
C ILE A 293 -17.35 9.57 -20.63
N PHE A 294 -16.87 10.55 -19.87
CA PHE A 294 -17.13 11.97 -20.10
C PHE A 294 -16.59 12.47 -21.44
N LEU A 295 -15.35 12.13 -21.79
CA LEU A 295 -14.76 12.48 -23.07
C LEU A 295 -15.54 11.82 -24.22
N TYR A 296 -15.95 10.56 -24.06
CA TYR A 296 -16.75 9.85 -25.06
C TYR A 296 -18.12 10.51 -25.27
N SER A 297 -18.87 10.81 -24.20
CA SER A 297 -20.18 11.43 -24.33
C SER A 297 -20.08 12.84 -24.90
N THR A 298 -19.07 13.61 -24.50
CA THR A 298 -18.79 14.96 -25.05
C THR A 298 -18.47 14.90 -26.54
N LEU A 299 -17.63 13.95 -26.99
CA LEU A 299 -17.39 13.76 -28.42
C LEU A 299 -18.66 13.34 -29.16
N ALA A 300 -19.44 12.42 -28.61
CA ALA A 300 -20.67 11.93 -29.24
C ALA A 300 -21.70 13.06 -29.44
N PHE A 301 -21.92 13.89 -28.41
CA PHE A 301 -22.82 15.04 -28.52
C PHE A 301 -22.28 16.12 -29.46
N GLY A 302 -20.96 16.33 -29.49
CA GLY A 302 -20.35 17.25 -30.45
C GLY A 302 -20.59 16.81 -31.89
N VAL A 303 -20.37 15.52 -32.19
CA VAL A 303 -20.64 14.99 -33.54
C VAL A 303 -22.13 15.08 -33.89
N LEU A 304 -23.03 14.82 -32.94
CA LEU A 304 -24.47 15.01 -33.14
C LEU A 304 -24.80 16.48 -33.45
N TYR A 305 -24.21 17.43 -32.74
CA TYR A 305 -24.41 18.86 -32.99
C TYR A 305 -23.86 19.28 -34.36
N ALA A 306 -22.67 18.80 -34.72
CA ALA A 306 -22.06 19.00 -36.04
C ALA A 306 -22.91 18.46 -37.19
N SER A 307 -23.63 17.35 -36.98
CA SER A 307 -24.53 16.79 -37.99
C SER A 307 -25.75 17.68 -38.29
N LEU A 308 -26.10 18.57 -37.35
CA LEU A 308 -27.20 19.52 -37.48
C LEU A 308 -26.73 20.87 -38.06
N ASP A 309 -25.44 21.17 -37.96
CA ASP A 309 -24.81 22.39 -38.48
C ASP A 309 -23.52 22.07 -39.26
N ASN A 310 -23.63 22.06 -40.60
CA ASN A 310 -22.54 21.72 -41.51
C ASN A 310 -21.40 22.75 -41.55
N SER A 311 -21.50 23.86 -40.80
CA SER A 311 -20.50 24.93 -40.80
C SER A 311 -19.39 24.76 -39.76
N LEU A 312 -19.50 23.79 -38.86
CA LEU A 312 -18.60 23.65 -37.71
C LEU A 312 -17.30 22.92 -38.05
N SER A 313 -16.19 23.51 -37.64
CA SER A 313 -14.87 22.87 -37.64
C SER A 313 -14.73 21.87 -36.49
N LEU A 314 -13.83 20.89 -36.64
CA LEU A 314 -13.60 19.85 -35.63
C LEU A 314 -13.21 20.41 -34.24
N GLY A 315 -12.52 21.56 -34.20
CA GLY A 315 -12.16 22.24 -32.95
C GLY A 315 -13.37 22.88 -32.27
N GLU A 316 -14.26 23.49 -33.03
CA GLU A 316 -15.50 24.11 -32.53
C GLU A 316 -16.48 23.06 -32.00
N VAL A 317 -16.54 21.89 -32.65
CA VAL A 317 -17.36 20.75 -32.20
C VAL A 317 -16.97 20.31 -30.78
N TRP A 318 -15.67 20.25 -30.50
CA TRP A 318 -15.16 19.93 -29.17
C TRP A 318 -15.42 21.05 -28.17
N ALA A 319 -15.04 22.28 -28.51
CA ALA A 319 -15.13 23.44 -27.63
C ALA A 319 -16.57 23.72 -27.21
N MET A 320 -17.50 23.75 -28.17
CA MET A 320 -18.91 24.04 -27.92
C MET A 320 -19.55 23.01 -26.99
N THR A 321 -19.27 21.71 -27.19
CA THR A 321 -19.86 20.66 -26.35
C THR A 321 -19.24 20.61 -24.96
N TYR A 322 -17.97 20.97 -24.84
CA TYR A 322 -17.33 21.16 -23.55
C TYR A 322 -17.90 22.37 -22.79
N GLU A 323 -18.10 23.50 -23.48
CA GLU A 323 -18.74 24.70 -22.91
C GLU A 323 -20.17 24.43 -22.45
N LEU A 324 -20.92 23.63 -23.23
CA LEU A 324 -22.24 23.16 -22.86
C LEU A 324 -22.23 22.40 -21.51
N ASN A 325 -21.21 21.57 -21.29
CA ASN A 325 -21.05 20.84 -20.04
C ASN A 325 -20.72 21.76 -18.84
N MET A 326 -20.20 22.96 -19.10
CA MET A 326 -19.96 24.00 -18.09
C MET A 326 -21.16 24.93 -17.89
N GLY A 327 -22.26 24.71 -18.64
CA GLY A 327 -23.47 25.53 -18.56
C GLY A 327 -23.39 26.85 -19.34
N ASN A 328 -22.40 27.02 -20.23
CA ASN A 328 -22.33 28.16 -21.13
C ASN A 328 -23.13 27.85 -22.41
N PHE A 329 -24.20 28.58 -22.66
CA PHE A 329 -25.01 28.42 -23.88
C PHE A 329 -25.56 29.76 -24.35
N ASP A 330 -25.46 29.99 -25.66
CA ASP A 330 -26.02 31.17 -26.30
C ASP A 330 -27.40 30.85 -26.88
N ASN A 331 -28.40 31.68 -26.55
CA ASN A 331 -29.82 31.40 -26.83
C ASN A 331 -30.25 31.95 -28.20
N GLU A 332 -29.50 31.66 -29.26
CA GLU A 332 -29.94 32.01 -30.61
C GLU A 332 -30.79 30.90 -31.23
N LYS A 333 -31.97 31.27 -31.75
CA LYS A 333 -32.99 30.47 -32.46
C LYS A 333 -32.61 29.01 -32.75
N ILE A 334 -32.77 28.16 -31.74
CA ILE A 334 -32.41 26.74 -31.79
C ILE A 334 -33.55 25.93 -32.44
N SER A 335 -33.22 25.01 -33.35
CA SER A 335 -34.18 24.06 -33.93
C SER A 335 -34.64 22.99 -32.92
N PHE A 336 -35.80 22.36 -33.14
CA PHE A 336 -36.33 21.33 -32.23
C PHE A 336 -35.35 20.17 -31.95
N PHE A 337 -34.61 19.72 -32.97
CA PHE A 337 -33.63 18.64 -32.83
C PHE A 337 -32.40 19.09 -32.04
N GLN A 338 -31.91 20.31 -32.25
CA GLN A 338 -30.83 20.88 -31.45
C GLN A 338 -31.25 21.07 -29.99
N TYR A 339 -32.49 21.51 -29.73
CA TYR A 339 -33.03 21.66 -28.37
C TYR A 339 -33.15 20.31 -27.65
N SER A 340 -33.52 19.25 -28.38
CA SER A 340 -33.57 17.88 -27.84
C SER A 340 -32.18 17.35 -27.52
N CYS A 341 -31.19 17.56 -28.40
CA CYS A 341 -29.79 17.21 -28.14
C CYS A 341 -29.22 17.97 -26.95
N PHE A 342 -29.50 19.27 -26.86
CA PHE A 342 -29.13 20.14 -25.73
C PHE A 342 -29.70 19.62 -24.41
N THR A 343 -30.99 19.25 -24.39
CA THR A 343 -31.66 18.73 -23.19
C THR A 343 -31.05 17.38 -22.76
N LEU A 344 -30.75 16.49 -23.72
CA LEU A 344 -30.12 15.20 -23.43
C LEU A 344 -28.68 15.39 -22.92
N ALA A 345 -27.91 16.27 -23.57
CA ALA A 345 -26.52 16.53 -23.20
C ALA A 345 -26.42 17.19 -21.82
N SER A 346 -27.27 18.16 -21.49
CA SER A 346 -27.32 18.75 -20.15
C SER A 346 -27.75 17.74 -19.08
N LEU A 347 -28.75 16.89 -19.35
CA LEU A 347 -29.15 15.83 -18.42
C LEU A 347 -28.02 14.82 -18.18
N ILE A 348 -27.39 14.33 -19.26
CA ILE A 348 -26.36 13.29 -19.17
C ILE A 348 -25.05 13.89 -18.64
N ASN A 349 -24.47 14.88 -19.31
CA ASN A 349 -23.13 15.36 -18.98
C ASN A 349 -23.08 16.35 -17.81
N VAL A 350 -24.09 17.21 -17.65
CA VAL A 350 -24.08 18.16 -16.53
C VAL A 350 -24.65 17.47 -15.30
N VAL A 351 -25.89 16.99 -15.35
CA VAL A 351 -26.58 16.49 -14.14
C VAL A 351 -26.05 15.13 -13.70
N MET A 352 -26.02 14.13 -14.58
CA MET A 352 -25.61 12.78 -14.15
C MET A 352 -24.10 12.69 -13.91
N MET A 353 -23.28 13.23 -14.81
CA MET A 353 -21.83 13.08 -14.70
C MET A 353 -21.23 13.91 -13.55
N LEU A 354 -21.69 15.14 -13.26
CA LEU A 354 -21.22 15.85 -12.05
C LEU A 354 -21.59 15.11 -10.77
N ASN A 355 -22.82 14.62 -10.66
CA ASN A 355 -23.25 13.88 -9.46
C ASN A 355 -22.45 12.60 -9.27
N LEU A 356 -22.13 11.89 -10.36
CA LEU A 356 -21.31 10.68 -10.30
C LEU A 356 -19.86 11.01 -9.90
N LEU A 357 -19.27 12.07 -10.46
CA LEU A 357 -17.92 12.53 -10.10
C LEU A 357 -17.83 12.92 -8.62
N VAL A 358 -18.81 13.68 -8.11
CA VAL A 358 -18.83 14.09 -6.70
C VAL A 358 -18.94 12.86 -5.79
N SER A 359 -19.77 11.88 -6.15
CA SER A 359 -19.89 10.63 -5.39
C SER A 359 -18.58 9.84 -5.38
N THR A 360 -17.92 9.66 -6.54
CA THR A 360 -16.65 8.93 -6.63
C THR A 360 -15.52 9.65 -5.89
N LEU A 361 -15.48 10.98 -5.92
CA LEU A 361 -14.52 11.76 -5.14
C LEU A 361 -14.78 11.65 -3.63
N GLY A 362 -16.04 11.62 -3.20
CA GLY A 362 -16.43 11.38 -1.81
C GLY A 362 -15.90 10.05 -1.29
N ASP A 363 -16.18 8.96 -2.01
CA ASP A 363 -15.68 7.62 -1.65
C ASP A 363 -14.15 7.56 -1.63
N THR A 364 -13.49 8.24 -2.58
CA THR A 364 -12.03 8.31 -2.65
C THR A 364 -11.44 9.06 -1.45
N PHE A 365 -12.08 10.16 -1.05
CA PHE A 365 -11.67 10.95 0.10
C PHE A 365 -11.80 10.16 1.41
N ASP A 366 -12.92 9.46 1.60
CA ASP A 366 -13.13 8.60 2.77
C ASP A 366 -12.11 7.46 2.82
N ARG A 367 -11.87 6.80 1.68
CA ARG A 367 -10.83 5.76 1.56
C ARG A 367 -9.44 6.32 1.87
N PHE A 368 -9.11 7.50 1.34
CA PHE A 368 -7.83 8.15 1.58
C PHE A 368 -7.62 8.45 3.07
N GLN A 369 -8.64 8.94 3.78
CA GLN A 369 -8.56 9.19 5.22
C GLN A 369 -8.21 7.92 6.02
N MET A 370 -8.77 6.76 5.65
CA MET A 370 -8.49 5.50 6.34
C MET A 370 -7.04 5.02 6.19
N ILE A 371 -6.39 5.36 5.06
CA ILE A 371 -5.03 4.91 4.73
C ILE A 371 -4.00 6.04 4.76
N ALA A 372 -4.37 7.23 5.24
CA ALA A 372 -3.56 8.44 5.13
C ALA A 372 -2.19 8.29 5.80
N ASP A 373 -2.13 7.70 6.99
CA ASP A 373 -0.87 7.52 7.75
C ASP A 373 0.08 6.55 7.06
N GLU A 374 -0.46 5.49 6.47
CA GLU A 374 0.29 4.49 5.71
C GLU A 374 0.83 5.10 4.41
N LEU A 375 0.00 5.84 3.68
CA LEU A 375 0.42 6.55 2.48
C LEU A 375 1.47 7.62 2.77
N ASN A 376 1.34 8.35 3.88
CA ASN A 376 2.31 9.37 4.28
C ASN A 376 3.67 8.75 4.63
N SER A 377 3.67 7.63 5.36
CA SER A 377 4.91 6.92 5.70
C SER A 377 5.57 6.33 4.46
N LYS A 378 4.78 5.77 3.54
CA LYS A 378 5.27 5.25 2.26
C LYS A 378 5.84 6.35 1.36
N GLU A 379 5.21 7.52 1.36
CA GLU A 379 5.72 8.72 0.69
C GLU A 379 7.10 9.13 1.18
N MET A 380 7.21 9.31 2.50
CA MET A 380 8.45 9.71 3.14
C MET A 380 9.53 8.68 2.84
N LEU A 381 9.20 7.38 2.92
CA LEU A 381 10.11 6.31 2.59
C LEU A 381 10.61 6.41 1.13
N GLN A 382 9.72 6.65 0.17
CA GLN A 382 10.08 6.77 -1.24
C GLN A 382 11.08 7.92 -1.47
N LEU A 383 10.80 9.10 -0.92
CA LEU A 383 11.70 10.26 -1.02
C LEU A 383 13.03 10.02 -0.29
N VAL A 384 13.02 9.37 0.88
CA VAL A 384 14.24 8.99 1.60
C VAL A 384 15.08 8.03 0.74
N ILE A 385 14.47 7.02 0.10
CA ILE A 385 15.17 6.07 -0.78
C ILE A 385 15.79 6.77 -2.00
N GLU A 386 15.09 7.75 -2.58
CA GLU A 386 15.59 8.57 -3.69
C GLU A 386 16.84 9.34 -3.26
N PHE A 387 16.74 10.16 -2.21
CA PHE A 387 17.87 10.98 -1.74
C PHE A 387 19.02 10.17 -1.17
N GLU A 388 18.75 9.13 -0.38
CA GLU A 388 19.77 8.25 0.21
C GLU A 388 20.57 7.53 -0.87
N SER A 389 19.95 7.24 -2.02
CA SER A 389 20.66 6.58 -3.11
C SER A 389 21.72 7.46 -3.77
N ILE A 390 21.48 8.76 -3.86
CA ILE A 390 22.42 9.73 -4.47
C ILE A 390 23.62 9.98 -3.56
N MET A 391 23.55 9.63 -2.27
CA MET A 391 24.65 9.74 -1.31
C MET A 391 25.76 8.68 -1.49
N PHE A 392 26.11 8.31 -2.72
CA PHE A 392 27.13 7.29 -3.00
C PHE A 392 28.51 7.64 -2.42
N TRP A 393 28.85 8.93 -2.32
CA TRP A 393 30.11 9.44 -1.76
C TRP A 393 30.37 8.92 -0.34
N LYS A 394 29.32 8.86 0.48
CA LYS A 394 29.37 8.37 1.87
C LYS A 394 29.51 6.86 1.96
N ARG A 395 29.17 6.09 0.92
CA ARG A 395 29.30 4.61 0.91
C ARG A 395 30.73 4.16 1.13
N SER A 396 31.70 4.84 0.51
CA SER A 396 33.13 4.47 0.61
C SER A 396 33.71 4.72 2.00
N GLU A 397 33.26 5.78 2.68
CA GLU A 397 33.72 6.15 4.02
C GLU A 397 33.05 5.28 5.09
N LEU A 398 31.77 4.95 4.88
CA LEU A 398 30.99 4.06 5.75
C LEU A 398 31.43 2.59 5.63
N ALA A 399 31.92 2.16 4.46
CA ALA A 399 32.56 0.85 4.30
C ALA A 399 33.80 0.69 5.20
N LYS A 400 34.49 1.78 5.55
CA LYS A 400 35.59 1.76 6.54
C LYS A 400 35.06 1.69 7.98
N LEU A 401 33.93 2.31 8.27
CA LEU A 401 33.26 2.20 9.58
C LEU A 401 32.68 0.80 9.82
N ARG A 402 32.28 0.08 8.75
CA ARG A 402 31.89 -1.34 8.80
C ARG A 402 32.98 -2.22 9.40
N SER A 403 34.26 -1.93 9.15
CA SER A 403 35.38 -2.70 9.75
C SER A 403 35.44 -2.58 11.28
N LYS A 404 34.74 -1.60 11.88
CA LYS A 404 34.70 -1.36 13.33
C LYS A 404 33.44 -1.94 14.01
N GLY A 405 32.55 -2.61 13.28
CA GLY A 405 31.42 -3.35 13.87
C GLY A 405 30.41 -2.52 14.67
N LYS A 406 30.28 -1.21 14.41
CA LYS A 406 29.36 -0.34 15.15
C LYS A 406 27.92 -0.54 14.67
N LEU A 407 27.13 -1.28 15.45
CA LEU A 407 25.68 -1.40 15.28
C LEU A 407 25.00 -0.28 16.07
N LEU A 408 23.88 0.20 15.54
CA LEU A 408 23.06 1.23 16.18
C LEU A 408 21.70 0.63 16.55
N TYR A 409 21.21 1.00 17.72
CA TYR A 409 19.91 0.63 18.26
C TYR A 409 19.00 1.85 18.24
N LEU A 410 17.79 1.67 17.73
CA LEU A 410 16.76 2.70 17.68
C LEU A 410 16.14 2.88 19.08
N GLN A 411 16.18 4.09 19.63
CA GLN A 411 15.55 4.45 20.89
C GLN A 411 14.63 5.65 20.66
N ARG A 412 13.44 5.64 21.23
CA ARG A 412 12.46 6.73 21.10
C ARG A 412 11.90 7.13 22.45
N CYS A 413 11.70 8.42 22.65
CA CYS A 413 11.03 9.02 23.79
C CYS A 413 9.74 9.68 23.30
N ASP A 414 8.63 9.36 23.95
CA ASP A 414 7.31 9.91 23.66
C ASP A 414 6.66 10.49 24.91
N ILE A 415 5.69 11.39 24.72
CA ILE A 415 4.81 11.84 25.80
C ILE A 415 3.99 10.62 26.26
N PHE A 416 3.87 10.45 27.57
CA PHE A 416 2.92 9.51 28.13
C PHE A 416 1.50 10.07 27.94
N GLN A 417 0.85 9.72 26.83
CA GLN A 417 -0.58 9.96 26.65
C GLN A 417 -1.33 8.76 27.22
N ASP A 418 -2.21 9.00 28.20
CA ASP A 418 -3.16 8.01 28.68
C ASP A 418 -4.11 7.69 27.50
N THR A 419 -3.95 6.50 26.91
CA THR A 419 -4.54 6.04 25.63
C THR A 419 -6.06 5.86 25.69
N ASN A 420 -6.80 6.87 26.15
CA ASN A 420 -8.21 6.71 26.50
C ASN A 420 -9.21 7.55 25.70
N VAL A 421 -8.83 8.52 24.86
CA VAL A 421 -9.85 9.38 24.21
C VAL A 421 -9.78 9.50 22.68
N SER A 422 -8.64 9.75 22.03
CA SER A 422 -8.59 9.86 20.54
C SER A 422 -8.10 8.59 19.84
N ASP A 423 -7.05 7.95 20.36
CA ASP A 423 -6.47 6.73 19.76
C ASP A 423 -7.35 5.49 19.92
N LYS A 424 -8.33 5.57 20.84
CA LYS A 424 -9.30 4.49 21.07
C LYS A 424 -10.23 4.29 19.87
N TRP A 425 -10.43 5.30 19.02
CA TRP A 425 -11.28 5.15 17.83
C TRP A 425 -10.54 4.43 16.70
N GLN A 426 -9.32 4.86 16.38
CA GLN A 426 -8.47 4.17 15.41
C GLN A 426 -8.07 2.77 15.90
N GLY A 427 -7.77 2.63 17.19
CA GLY A 427 -7.53 1.33 17.84
C GLY A 427 -8.74 0.41 17.80
N LYS A 428 -9.96 0.93 18.06
CA LYS A 428 -11.20 0.13 17.92
C LYS A 428 -11.49 -0.24 16.48
N ILE A 429 -11.26 0.64 15.51
CA ILE A 429 -11.45 0.33 14.08
C ILE A 429 -10.44 -0.72 13.63
N LYS A 430 -9.17 -0.64 14.07
CA LYS A 430 -8.16 -1.68 13.81
C LYS A 430 -8.44 -2.98 14.55
N GLU A 431 -8.91 -2.92 15.80
CA GLU A 431 -9.32 -4.12 16.54
C GLU A 431 -10.56 -4.78 15.89
N ILE A 432 -11.47 -3.97 15.34
CA ILE A 432 -12.60 -4.46 14.54
C ILE A 432 -12.10 -5.07 13.23
N SER A 433 -11.17 -4.46 12.50
CA SER A 433 -10.63 -5.05 11.26
C SER A 433 -9.88 -6.34 11.53
N PHE A 434 -9.08 -6.40 12.60
CA PHE A 434 -8.36 -7.60 13.01
C PHE A 434 -9.31 -8.71 13.49
N LYS A 435 -10.40 -8.34 14.19
CA LYS A 435 -11.48 -9.28 14.54
C LYS A 435 -12.24 -9.74 13.30
N ILE A 436 -12.47 -8.90 12.31
CA ILE A 436 -13.13 -9.28 11.05
C ILE A 436 -12.26 -10.25 10.25
N ASP A 437 -10.96 -10.02 10.16
CA ASP A 437 -10.02 -10.94 9.52
C ASP A 437 -9.89 -12.25 10.30
N GLY A 438 -9.85 -12.18 11.64
CA GLY A 438 -9.91 -13.36 12.50
C GLY A 438 -11.21 -14.15 12.34
N TYR A 439 -12.36 -13.47 12.27
CA TYR A 439 -13.66 -14.11 11.99
C TYR A 439 -13.71 -14.69 10.58
N LYS A 440 -13.04 -14.09 9.60
CA LYS A 440 -12.95 -14.65 8.24
C LYS A 440 -12.18 -15.97 8.24
N ASP A 441 -11.10 -16.05 9.01
CA ASP A 441 -10.31 -17.28 9.16
C ASP A 441 -11.04 -18.34 10.01
N GLU A 442 -11.75 -17.94 11.07
CA GLU A 442 -12.63 -18.84 11.83
C GLU A 442 -13.79 -19.35 10.97
N VAL A 443 -14.42 -18.50 10.15
CA VAL A 443 -15.48 -18.89 9.21
C VAL A 443 -14.93 -19.83 8.13
N LEU A 444 -13.71 -19.61 7.63
CA LEU A 444 -13.05 -20.53 6.72
C LEU A 444 -12.72 -21.87 7.41
N GLY A 445 -12.30 -21.84 8.67
CA GLY A 445 -12.06 -23.02 9.51
C GLY A 445 -13.33 -23.81 9.77
N ILE A 446 -14.42 -23.15 10.17
CA ILE A 446 -15.75 -23.73 10.35
C ILE A 446 -16.25 -24.31 9.03
N LYS A 447 -16.11 -23.60 7.91
CA LYS A 447 -16.49 -24.12 6.59
C LYS A 447 -15.71 -25.39 6.23
N LYS A 448 -14.42 -25.47 6.59
CA LYS A 448 -13.60 -26.64 6.36
C LYS A 448 -13.98 -27.81 7.27
N ASN A 449 -14.14 -27.57 8.57
CA ASN A 449 -14.57 -28.58 9.53
C ASN A 449 -15.98 -29.10 9.21
N MET A 450 -16.90 -28.20 8.86
CA MET A 450 -18.26 -28.57 8.44
C MET A 450 -18.25 -29.35 7.11
N SER A 451 -17.30 -29.07 6.20
CA SER A 451 -17.13 -29.88 4.99
C SER A 451 -16.57 -31.28 5.27
N GLU A 452 -15.67 -31.41 6.25
CA GLU A 452 -15.14 -32.71 6.70
C GLU A 452 -16.21 -33.51 7.48
N GLU A 453 -16.99 -32.85 8.34
CA GLU A 453 -18.14 -33.47 9.02
C GLU A 453 -19.21 -33.91 8.03
N LEU A 454 -19.57 -33.09 7.03
CA LEU A 454 -20.50 -33.48 5.98
C LEU A 454 -19.99 -34.66 5.15
N LYS A 455 -18.67 -34.75 4.93
CA LYS A 455 -18.05 -35.88 4.26
C LYS A 455 -18.12 -37.15 5.12
N ASN A 456 -17.81 -37.05 6.41
CA ASN A 456 -17.90 -38.17 7.35
C ASN A 456 -19.35 -38.65 7.51
N ILE A 457 -20.32 -37.73 7.61
CA ILE A 457 -21.76 -38.05 7.62
C ILE A 457 -22.15 -38.73 6.30
N GLY A 458 -21.66 -38.25 5.15
CA GLY A 458 -21.90 -38.89 3.86
C GLY A 458 -21.36 -40.32 3.79
N GLU A 459 -20.16 -40.56 4.34
CA GLU A 459 -19.55 -41.89 4.41
C GLU A 459 -20.29 -42.83 5.38
N ASP A 460 -20.71 -42.35 6.55
CA ASP A 460 -21.49 -43.12 7.52
C ASP A 460 -22.90 -43.42 7.02
N LEU A 461 -23.55 -42.46 6.34
CA LEU A 461 -24.85 -42.67 5.70
C LEU A 461 -24.71 -43.71 4.58
N GLY A 462 -23.64 -43.63 3.79
CA GLY A 462 -23.29 -44.61 2.75
C GLY A 462 -23.13 -46.01 3.32
N ARG A 463 -22.39 -46.17 4.43
CA ARG A 463 -22.22 -47.46 5.12
C ARG A 463 -23.55 -48.00 5.66
N SER A 464 -24.35 -47.15 6.32
CA SER A 464 -25.65 -47.55 6.86
C SER A 464 -26.63 -47.97 5.76
N LEU A 465 -26.61 -47.30 4.61
CA LEU A 465 -27.45 -47.66 3.46
C LEU A 465 -27.02 -48.99 2.86
N ASN A 466 -25.71 -49.23 2.76
CA ASN A 466 -25.16 -50.48 2.26
C ASN A 466 -25.51 -51.68 3.16
N GLU A 467 -25.40 -51.52 4.48
CA GLU A 467 -25.81 -52.55 5.45
C GLU A 467 -27.31 -52.86 5.37
N LYS A 468 -28.15 -51.83 5.16
CA LYS A 468 -29.60 -52.03 4.97
C LYS A 468 -29.93 -52.70 3.64
N LEU A 469 -29.21 -52.36 2.57
CA LEU A 469 -29.35 -53.00 1.25
C LEU A 469 -28.98 -54.48 1.34
N GLN A 470 -27.85 -54.80 1.96
CA GLN A 470 -27.40 -56.19 2.14
C GLN A 470 -28.42 -57.02 2.94
N LYS A 471 -28.97 -56.48 4.03
CA LYS A 471 -30.05 -57.12 4.80
C LYS A 471 -31.35 -57.28 4.01
N LEU A 472 -31.61 -56.38 3.05
CA LEU A 472 -32.75 -56.46 2.14
C LEU A 472 -32.53 -57.55 1.10
N GLU A 473 -31.34 -57.63 0.52
CA GLU A 473 -30.94 -58.68 -0.41
C GLU A 473 -31.05 -60.06 0.23
N GLU A 474 -30.52 -60.26 1.45
CA GLU A 474 -30.65 -61.52 2.20
C GLU A 474 -32.13 -61.89 2.47
N LYS A 475 -32.97 -60.89 2.79
CA LYS A 475 -34.42 -61.11 2.97
C LYS A 475 -35.14 -61.46 1.67
N VAL A 476 -34.68 -60.93 0.54
CA VAL A 476 -35.25 -61.24 -0.77
C VAL A 476 -34.80 -62.63 -1.20
N GLU A 477 -33.53 -62.99 -1.06
CA GLU A 477 -33.02 -64.33 -1.37
C GLU A 477 -33.72 -65.41 -0.54
N SER A 478 -33.84 -65.22 0.78
CA SER A 478 -34.57 -66.16 1.64
C SER A 478 -36.05 -66.31 1.25
N LYS A 479 -36.72 -65.23 0.81
CA LYS A 479 -38.09 -65.31 0.27
C LYS A 479 -38.15 -66.05 -1.07
N ILE A 480 -37.19 -65.81 -1.96
CA ILE A 480 -37.10 -66.52 -3.26
C ILE A 480 -36.90 -68.01 -3.02
N GLU A 481 -36.06 -68.39 -2.04
CA GLU A 481 -35.78 -69.78 -1.73
C GLU A 481 -37.01 -70.50 -1.11
N LEU A 482 -37.75 -69.82 -0.23
CA LEU A 482 -39.05 -70.32 0.27
C LEU A 482 -40.07 -70.49 -0.85
N LEU A 483 -40.17 -69.54 -1.78
CA LEU A 483 -41.06 -69.65 -2.93
C LEU A 483 -40.66 -70.80 -3.85
N ARG A 484 -39.35 -71.04 -4.03
CA ARG A 484 -38.83 -72.14 -4.82
C ARG A 484 -39.18 -73.50 -4.20
N GLN A 485 -39.02 -73.63 -2.88
CA GLN A 485 -39.43 -74.82 -2.15
C GLN A 485 -40.94 -75.08 -2.22
N ASP A 486 -41.77 -74.03 -2.09
CA ASP A 486 -43.22 -74.15 -2.26
C ASP A 486 -43.60 -74.59 -3.69
N TRP A 487 -42.94 -74.01 -4.69
CA TRP A 487 -43.11 -74.39 -6.10
C TRP A 487 -42.71 -75.84 -6.38
N ASP A 488 -41.54 -76.27 -5.91
CA ASP A 488 -41.07 -77.65 -6.08
C ASP A 488 -42.00 -78.64 -5.37
N SER A 489 -42.54 -78.28 -4.21
CA SER A 489 -43.54 -79.10 -3.51
C SER A 489 -44.84 -79.26 -4.31
N LYS A 490 -45.32 -78.17 -4.95
CA LYS A 490 -46.51 -78.17 -5.80
C LYS A 490 -46.27 -78.96 -7.09
N ILE A 491 -45.13 -78.78 -7.74
CA ILE A 491 -44.75 -79.53 -8.94
C ILE A 491 -44.70 -81.04 -8.63
N ASN A 492 -44.04 -81.43 -7.53
CA ASN A 492 -43.99 -82.83 -7.10
C ASN A 492 -45.38 -83.39 -6.76
N GLY A 493 -46.27 -82.58 -6.20
CA GLY A 493 -47.67 -82.94 -5.99
C GLY A 493 -48.42 -83.21 -7.30
N VAL A 494 -48.23 -82.35 -8.31
CA VAL A 494 -48.83 -82.52 -9.64
C VAL A 494 -48.26 -83.74 -10.37
N ILE A 495 -46.94 -83.97 -10.29
CA ILE A 495 -46.30 -85.16 -10.87
C ILE A 495 -46.88 -86.43 -10.26
N LYS A 496 -47.04 -86.50 -8.93
CA LYS A 496 -47.69 -87.65 -8.26
C LYS A 496 -49.14 -87.85 -8.73
N MET A 497 -49.91 -86.76 -8.86
CA MET A 497 -51.28 -86.86 -9.40
C MET A 497 -51.31 -87.38 -10.84
N LEU A 498 -50.36 -86.96 -11.69
CA LEU A 498 -50.24 -87.44 -13.06
C LEU A 498 -49.81 -88.91 -13.13
N GLU A 499 -48.92 -89.35 -12.24
CA GLU A 499 -48.54 -90.77 -12.11
C GLU A 499 -49.71 -91.63 -11.65
N GLU A 500 -50.50 -91.19 -10.67
CA GLU A 500 -51.73 -91.87 -10.23
C GLU A 500 -52.78 -91.93 -11.35
N MET A 501 -52.96 -90.84 -12.10
CA MET A 501 -53.85 -90.82 -13.27
C MET A 501 -53.39 -91.78 -14.37
N ASN A 502 -52.08 -91.87 -14.64
CA ASN A 502 -51.55 -92.78 -15.65
C ASN A 502 -51.66 -94.25 -15.21
N LYS A 503 -51.51 -94.53 -13.90
CA LYS A 503 -51.71 -95.85 -13.32
C LYS A 503 -53.17 -96.30 -13.40
N ASN A 504 -54.13 -95.40 -13.19
CA ASN A 504 -55.55 -95.68 -13.36
C ASN A 504 -55.97 -95.89 -14.82
N ARG A 505 -55.24 -95.30 -15.78
CA ARG A 505 -55.52 -95.44 -17.22
C ARG A 505 -55.06 -96.78 -17.82
N ASN A 506 -54.14 -97.49 -17.15
CA ASN A 506 -53.63 -98.80 -17.60
C ASN A 506 -54.39 -100.01 -17.01
N ILE A 507 -55.49 -99.78 -16.27
CA ILE A 507 -56.30 -100.84 -15.63
C ILE A 507 -57.71 -100.94 -16.26
N THR A 508 -57.99 -100.13 -17.28
CA THR A 508 -59.18 -100.19 -18.15
C THR A 508 -58.73 -100.29 -19.59
#